data_AF-A0A226DH11-F1
#
_entry.id   AF-A0A226DH11-F1
#
_cell.length_a   1.000
_cell.length_b   1.000
_cell.length_c   1.000
_cell.angle_alpha   90.00
_cell.angle_beta   90.00
_cell.angle_gamma   90.00
#
_symmetry.space_group_name_H-M   'P 1'
#
loop_
_entity.id
_entity.type
_entity.pdbx_description
1 polymer ?
#
loop_
_entity_poly.entity_id
_entity_poly.type
_entity_poly.pdbx_seq_one_letter_code
_entity_poly.pdbx_strand_id
1 'polypeptide(L)'
;MRYKTVALGIFILLNLTLVKRVSGQNAISNLISTLKIVTRLCYFPKVNSEKVARGFIGCYDYAPGKWEYFKCQKKVNGYLLDTKDHIEQAACKRPYRTPSYIACLMKEFRKSGLDLNKATAKVNDCQSRVVGVY
;
A
#
# COMPACT_ATOMS: atom_id res chain seq x y z
N MET A 1 -2.15 59.06 -22.55
CA MET A 1 -2.39 58.21 -21.37
C MET A 1 -3.14 56.98 -21.85
N ARG A 2 -2.53 55.78 -21.90
CA ARG A 2 -2.68 54.65 -20.94
C ARG A 2 -4.17 54.40 -20.63
N TYR A 3 -4.79 53.27 -20.97
CA TYR A 3 -4.54 51.88 -20.51
C TYR A 3 -4.87 50.88 -21.64
N LYS A 4 -3.91 50.15 -22.20
CA LYS A 4 -3.49 48.77 -21.84
C LYS A 4 -4.64 47.75 -21.74
N THR A 5 -4.93 47.12 -22.88
CA THR A 5 -5.54 45.80 -23.03
C THR A 5 -4.76 44.76 -22.22
N VAL A 6 -5.25 44.40 -21.03
CA VAL A 6 -4.75 43.27 -20.23
C VAL A 6 -5.94 42.44 -19.82
N ALA A 7 -6.50 41.69 -20.77
CA ALA A 7 -7.63 40.81 -20.52
C ALA A 7 -7.55 39.55 -21.37
N LEU A 8 -6.37 38.93 -21.49
CA LEU A 8 -6.25 37.62 -22.15
C LEU A 8 -4.95 36.90 -21.74
N GLY A 9 -4.74 36.69 -20.44
CA GLY A 9 -3.53 36.00 -19.96
C GLY A 9 -3.63 35.29 -18.61
N ILE A 10 -4.78 35.31 -17.95
CA ILE A 10 -4.93 34.82 -16.57
C ILE A 10 -5.77 33.52 -16.48
N PHE A 11 -6.41 33.08 -17.57
CA PHE A 11 -7.26 31.88 -17.53
C PHE A 11 -6.54 30.54 -17.78
N ILE A 12 -5.26 30.54 -18.15
CA ILE A 12 -4.51 29.30 -18.48
C ILE A 12 -3.63 28.80 -17.32
N LEU A 13 -3.40 29.61 -16.28
CA LEU A 13 -2.50 29.23 -15.17
C LEU A 13 -3.20 28.60 -13.95
N LEU A 14 -4.53 28.51 -13.93
CA LEU A 14 -5.29 28.02 -12.76
C LEU A 14 -5.80 26.57 -12.87
N ASN A 15 -5.36 25.80 -13.87
CA ASN A 15 -5.72 24.38 -14.00
C ASN A 15 -4.60 23.39 -13.61
N LEU A 16 -3.44 23.88 -13.14
CA LEU A 16 -2.28 23.02 -12.81
C LEU A 16 -2.12 22.65 -11.33
N THR A 17 -2.95 23.17 -10.42
CA THR A 17 -2.81 22.92 -8.98
C THR A 17 -3.77 21.87 -8.41
N LEU A 18 -4.72 21.34 -9.18
CA LEU A 18 -5.74 20.42 -8.64
C LEU A 18 -5.35 18.93 -8.66
N VAL A 19 -4.25 18.52 -9.29
CA VAL A 19 -3.95 17.08 -9.49
C VAL A 19 -3.07 16.45 -8.39
N LYS A 20 -2.52 17.22 -7.44
CA LYS A 20 -1.57 16.65 -6.45
C LYS A 20 -2.15 16.26 -5.08
N ARG A 21 -3.41 16.58 -4.75
CA ARG A 21 -3.99 16.22 -3.42
C ARG A 21 -4.52 14.79 -3.32
N VAL A 22 -4.88 14.15 -4.43
CA VAL A 22 -5.46 12.79 -4.42
C VAL A 22 -4.44 11.73 -3.98
N SER A 23 -3.15 11.90 -4.31
CA SER A 23 -2.10 10.92 -3.96
C SER A 23 -1.87 10.81 -2.44
N GLY A 24 -1.89 11.94 -1.73
CA GLY A 24 -1.70 11.96 -0.27
C GLY A 24 -2.86 11.34 0.51
N GLN A 25 -4.10 11.58 0.06
CA GLN A 25 -5.29 11.03 0.71
C GLN A 25 -5.38 9.50 0.55
N ASN A 26 -5.01 8.98 -0.62
CA ASN A 26 -4.90 7.54 -0.85
C ASN A 26 -3.79 6.89 0.01
N ALA A 27 -2.64 7.55 0.18
CA ALA A 27 -1.56 7.05 1.03
C ALA A 27 -1.98 6.94 2.51
N ILE A 28 -2.69 7.93 3.03
CA ILE A 28 -3.20 7.92 4.42
C ILE A 28 -4.26 6.82 4.61
N SER A 29 -5.21 6.70 3.68
CA SER A 29 -6.24 5.64 3.72
C SER A 29 -5.63 4.24 3.69
N ASN A 30 -4.61 4.05 2.85
CA ASN A 30 -3.86 2.80 2.78
C ASN A 30 -3.16 2.49 4.10
N LEU A 31 -2.50 3.48 4.72
CA LEU A 31 -1.84 3.28 6.00
C LEU A 31 -2.83 2.86 7.10
N ILE A 32 -3.98 3.52 7.20
CA ILE A 32 -5.03 3.18 8.16
C ILE A 32 -5.53 1.74 7.93
N SER A 33 -5.80 1.40 6.68
CA SER A 33 -6.26 0.05 6.29
C SER A 33 -5.21 -1.00 6.64
N THR A 34 -3.95 -0.76 6.31
CA THR A 34 -2.83 -1.65 6.66
C THR A 34 -2.69 -1.82 8.17
N LEU A 35 -2.84 -0.76 8.96
CA LEU A 35 -2.79 -0.85 10.42
C LEU A 35 -3.94 -1.72 10.96
N LYS A 36 -5.18 -1.50 10.50
CA LYS A 36 -6.34 -2.33 10.89
C LYS A 36 -6.09 -3.82 10.59
N ILE A 37 -5.57 -4.12 9.39
CA ILE A 37 -5.25 -5.48 8.96
C ILE A 37 -4.20 -6.11 9.88
N VAL A 38 -3.08 -5.43 10.14
CA VAL A 38 -2.02 -5.95 11.02
C VAL A 38 -2.52 -6.11 12.45
N THR A 39 -3.28 -5.15 12.97
CA THR A 39 -3.88 -5.24 14.31
C THR A 39 -4.76 -6.47 14.42
N ARG A 40 -5.61 -6.73 13.43
CA ARG A 40 -6.49 -7.89 13.41
C ARG A 40 -5.73 -9.20 13.29
N LEU A 41 -4.72 -9.27 12.42
CA LEU A 41 -3.89 -10.46 12.25
C LEU A 41 -3.11 -10.82 13.51
N CYS A 42 -2.49 -9.83 14.16
CA CYS A 42 -1.51 -10.08 15.19
C CYS A 42 -2.05 -10.09 16.61
N TYR A 43 -3.18 -9.41 16.88
CA TYR A 43 -3.66 -9.21 18.25
C TYR A 43 -5.05 -9.80 18.53
N PHE A 44 -5.80 -10.21 17.50
CA PHE A 44 -7.08 -10.88 17.72
C PHE A 44 -6.92 -12.41 17.73
N PRO A 45 -7.42 -13.08 18.77
CA PRO A 45 -7.29 -14.52 18.88
C PRO A 45 -8.02 -15.21 17.72
N LYS A 46 -7.42 -16.31 17.23
CA LYS A 46 -7.97 -17.20 16.19
C LYS A 46 -8.16 -16.58 14.80
N VAL A 47 -7.66 -15.36 14.54
CA VAL A 47 -7.64 -14.80 13.18
C VAL A 47 -6.45 -15.35 12.38
N ASN A 48 -5.24 -15.31 12.94
CA ASN A 48 -4.06 -15.82 12.26
C ASN A 48 -4.12 -17.35 12.12
N SER A 49 -4.36 -17.82 10.90
CA SER A 49 -4.52 -19.23 10.55
C SER A 49 -3.96 -19.48 9.14
N GLU A 50 -3.69 -20.75 8.82
CA GLU A 50 -3.23 -21.13 7.47
C GLU A 50 -4.22 -20.74 6.37
N LYS A 51 -5.53 -20.82 6.65
CA LYS A 51 -6.57 -20.39 5.70
C LYS A 51 -6.46 -18.89 5.42
N VAL A 52 -6.27 -18.09 6.47
CA VAL A 52 -6.10 -16.64 6.36
C VAL A 52 -4.79 -16.31 5.64
N ALA A 53 -3.69 -16.99 5.95
CA ALA A 53 -2.40 -16.77 5.27
C ALA A 53 -2.49 -17.01 3.76
N ARG A 54 -3.13 -18.11 3.33
CA ARG A 54 -3.38 -18.39 1.92
C ARG A 54 -4.25 -17.33 1.24
N GLY A 55 -5.30 -16.86 1.92
CA GLY A 55 -6.11 -15.74 1.41
C GLY A 55 -5.29 -14.45 1.31
N PHE A 56 -4.46 -14.19 2.30
CA PHE A 56 -3.66 -12.97 2.42
C PHE A 56 -2.63 -12.83 1.29
N ILE A 57 -1.90 -13.92 0.99
CA ILE A 57 -0.94 -13.93 -0.12
C ILE A 57 -1.65 -13.93 -1.49
N GLY A 58 -2.82 -14.57 -1.60
CA GLY A 58 -3.62 -14.56 -2.83
C GLY A 58 -4.07 -13.16 -3.26
N CYS A 59 -4.19 -12.21 -2.33
CA CYS A 59 -4.52 -10.82 -2.66
C CYS A 59 -3.51 -10.14 -3.58
N TYR A 60 -2.25 -10.60 -3.61
CA TYR A 60 -1.25 -10.06 -4.53
C TYR A 60 -1.50 -10.44 -5.99
N ASP A 61 -2.30 -11.48 -6.27
CA ASP A 61 -2.66 -11.87 -7.65
C ASP A 61 -3.58 -10.86 -8.35
N TYR A 62 -4.31 -10.06 -7.57
CA TYR A 62 -5.29 -9.09 -8.08
C TYR A 62 -4.79 -7.64 -8.10
N ALA A 63 -3.55 -7.41 -7.64
CA ALA A 63 -2.94 -6.10 -7.58
C ALA A 63 -1.76 -5.99 -8.55
N PRO A 64 -1.58 -4.83 -9.21
CA PRO A 64 -0.35 -4.58 -9.96
C PRO A 64 0.84 -4.63 -8.99
N GLY A 65 1.94 -5.21 -9.44
CA GLY A 65 3.19 -5.21 -8.69
C GLY A 65 3.39 -6.38 -7.72
N LYS A 66 2.73 -7.53 -7.97
CA LYS A 66 2.90 -8.78 -7.20
C LYS A 66 4.38 -9.10 -6.96
N TRP A 67 5.20 -9.03 -8.01
CA TRP A 67 6.61 -9.43 -7.94
C TRP A 67 7.45 -8.46 -7.11
N GLU A 68 7.12 -7.18 -7.10
CA GLU A 68 7.72 -6.13 -6.30
C GLU A 68 7.41 -6.37 -4.81
N TYR A 69 6.16 -6.71 -4.48
CA TYR A 69 5.80 -7.14 -3.14
C TYR A 69 6.59 -8.39 -2.71
N PHE A 70 6.60 -9.44 -3.54
CA PHE A 70 7.27 -10.70 -3.21
C PHE A 70 8.78 -10.53 -3.05
N LYS A 71 9.40 -9.73 -3.92
CA LYS A 71 10.82 -9.37 -3.83
C LYS A 71 11.13 -8.66 -2.52
N CYS A 72 10.29 -7.69 -2.12
CA CYS A 72 10.49 -6.95 -0.88
C CYS A 72 10.22 -7.79 0.37
N GLN A 73 9.22 -8.67 0.34
CA GLN A 73 8.96 -9.62 1.43
C GLN A 73 10.17 -10.55 1.65
N LYS A 74 10.64 -11.21 0.58
CA LYS A 74 11.82 -12.08 0.67
C LYS A 74 13.06 -11.32 1.12
N LYS A 75 13.28 -10.11 0.59
CA LYS A 75 14.45 -9.28 0.95
C LYS A 75 14.47 -8.86 2.42
N VAL A 76 13.33 -8.46 2.98
CA VAL A 76 13.27 -7.87 4.33
C VAL A 76 12.96 -8.92 5.40
N ASN A 77 12.13 -9.91 5.07
CA ASN A 77 11.65 -10.91 6.02
C ASN A 77 12.34 -12.26 5.87
N GLY A 78 12.83 -12.58 4.66
CA GLY A 78 13.44 -13.88 4.31
C GLY A 78 12.47 -14.88 3.67
N TYR A 79 11.17 -14.59 3.68
CA TYR A 79 10.10 -15.47 3.20
C TYR A 79 8.92 -14.66 2.68
N LEU A 80 8.00 -15.34 1.99
CA LEU A 80 6.70 -14.79 1.62
C LEU A 80 5.73 -14.89 2.79
N LEU A 81 4.74 -14.01 2.85
CA LEU A 81 3.69 -14.03 3.88
C LEU A 81 2.56 -15.00 3.51
N ASP A 82 2.91 -16.26 3.24
CA ASP A 82 2.03 -17.30 2.67
C ASP A 82 1.63 -18.41 3.67
N THR A 83 2.25 -18.44 4.85
CA THR A 83 1.90 -19.33 5.96
C THR A 83 1.58 -18.53 7.21
N LYS A 84 0.88 -19.16 8.17
CA LYS A 84 0.59 -18.54 9.48
C LYS A 84 1.89 -18.15 10.18
N ASP A 85 2.87 -19.04 10.15
CA ASP A 85 4.17 -18.86 10.81
C ASP A 85 4.95 -17.70 10.19
N HIS A 86 4.96 -17.58 8.86
CA HIS A 86 5.60 -16.45 8.18
C HIS A 86 4.95 -15.11 8.54
N ILE A 87 3.61 -15.06 8.58
CA ILE A 87 2.89 -13.85 9.03
C ILE A 87 3.27 -13.51 10.47
N GLU A 88 3.29 -14.50 11.36
CA GLU A 88 3.62 -14.28 12.77
C GLU A 88 5.06 -13.76 12.94
N GLN A 89 6.01 -14.36 12.22
CA GLN A 89 7.42 -14.00 12.31
C GLN A 89 7.75 -12.64 11.68
N ALA A 90 7.07 -12.24 10.61
CA ALA A 90 7.36 -10.98 9.91
C ALA A 90 6.52 -9.81 10.42
N ALA A 91 5.20 -9.98 10.51
CA ALA A 91 4.29 -8.88 10.83
C ALA A 91 4.13 -8.70 12.34
N CYS A 92 4.02 -9.79 13.10
CA CYS A 92 3.64 -9.72 14.51
C CYS A 92 4.87 -9.63 15.44
N LYS A 93 5.90 -10.45 15.21
CA LYS A 93 7.12 -10.47 16.04
C LYS A 93 8.16 -9.43 15.64
N ARG A 94 8.09 -8.92 14.41
CA ARG A 94 9.11 -8.01 13.85
C ARG A 94 8.51 -6.74 13.21
N PRO A 95 7.61 -6.02 13.91
CA PRO A 95 6.97 -4.81 13.35
C PRO A 95 7.98 -3.72 12.97
N TYR A 96 9.15 -3.70 13.62
CA TYR A 96 10.26 -2.78 13.34
C TYR A 96 10.86 -2.93 11.93
N ARG A 97 10.56 -4.02 11.20
CA ARG A 97 10.98 -4.20 9.78
C ARG A 97 10.08 -3.50 8.78
N THR A 98 8.91 -3.03 9.21
CA THR A 98 7.92 -2.35 8.36
C THR A 98 8.50 -1.14 7.59
N PRO A 99 9.30 -0.23 8.21
CA PRO A 99 9.91 0.87 7.48
C PRO A 99 10.84 0.40 6.35
N SER A 100 11.65 -0.64 6.58
CA SER A 100 12.53 -1.22 5.56
C SER A 100 11.74 -1.86 4.42
N TYR A 101 10.61 -2.50 4.73
CA TYR A 101 9.71 -3.05 3.74
C TYR A 101 9.08 -1.96 2.86
N ILE A 102 8.55 -0.89 3.47
CA ILE A 102 8.00 0.26 2.74
C ILE A 102 9.06 0.90 1.84
N ALA A 103 10.28 1.11 2.35
CA ALA A 103 11.38 1.66 1.56
C ALA A 103 11.74 0.77 0.35
N CYS A 104 11.69 -0.55 0.52
CA CYS A 104 11.86 -1.49 -0.59
C CYS A 104 10.74 -1.34 -1.63
N LEU A 105 9.48 -1.30 -1.19
CA LEU A 105 8.33 -1.15 -2.10
C LEU A 105 8.42 0.14 -2.91
N MET A 106 8.72 1.26 -2.25
CA MET A 106 8.91 2.54 -2.94
C MET A 106 9.99 2.46 -4.03
N LYS A 107 11.10 1.76 -3.75
CA LYS A 107 12.19 1.56 -4.71
C LYS A 107 11.78 0.67 -5.88
N GLU A 108 11.18 -0.49 -5.61
CA GLU A 108 10.87 -1.47 -6.66
C GLU A 108 9.68 -1.03 -7.52
N PHE A 109 8.63 -0.46 -6.93
CA PHE A 109 7.51 0.12 -7.71
C PHE A 109 7.96 1.29 -8.60
N ARG A 110 8.85 2.15 -8.10
CA ARG A 110 9.43 3.23 -8.90
C ARG A 110 10.21 2.70 -10.11
N LYS A 111 11.00 1.64 -9.93
CA LYS A 111 11.75 1.01 -11.05
C LYS A 111 10.82 0.41 -12.10
N SER A 112 9.72 -0.19 -11.66
CA SER A 112 8.75 -0.84 -12.55
C SER A 112 7.73 0.13 -13.16
N GLY A 113 7.79 1.43 -12.83
CA GLY A 113 6.83 2.43 -13.31
C GLY A 113 5.40 2.23 -12.78
N LEU A 114 5.24 1.48 -11.68
CA LEU A 114 3.95 1.14 -11.10
C LEU A 114 3.56 2.11 -9.98
N ASP A 115 2.25 2.37 -9.84
CA ASP A 115 1.71 3.20 -8.77
C ASP A 115 1.51 2.37 -7.49
N LEU A 116 2.42 2.56 -6.52
CA LEU A 116 2.38 1.88 -5.24
C LEU A 116 1.10 2.17 -4.44
N ASN A 117 0.54 3.38 -4.52
CA ASN A 117 -0.66 3.73 -3.77
C ASN A 117 -1.89 3.01 -4.32
N LYS A 118 -2.03 2.94 -5.65
CA LYS A 118 -3.11 2.16 -6.30
C LYS A 118 -2.96 0.67 -6.05
N ALA A 119 -1.73 0.14 -6.13
CA ALA A 119 -1.46 -1.25 -5.82
C ALA A 119 -1.82 -1.60 -4.37
N THR A 120 -1.36 -0.79 -3.43
CA THR A 120 -1.59 -0.99 -1.99
C THR A 120 -3.07 -0.87 -1.64
N ALA A 121 -3.82 0.03 -2.29
CA ALA A 121 -5.26 0.13 -2.10
C ALA A 121 -5.98 -1.18 -2.48
N LYS A 122 -5.63 -1.78 -3.62
CA LYS A 122 -6.20 -3.07 -4.05
C LYS A 122 -5.82 -4.22 -3.11
N VAL A 123 -4.57 -4.28 -2.70
CA VAL A 123 -4.10 -5.30 -1.74
C VAL A 123 -4.82 -5.15 -0.41
N ASN A 124 -4.90 -3.93 0.13
CA ASN A 124 -5.58 -3.66 1.39
C ASN A 124 -7.07 -3.96 1.35
N ASP A 125 -7.77 -3.61 0.27
CA ASP A 125 -9.20 -3.96 0.12
C ASP A 125 -9.37 -5.49 0.18
N CYS A 126 -8.61 -6.24 -0.61
CA CYS A 126 -8.68 -7.71 -0.57
C CYS A 126 -8.30 -8.28 0.80
N GLN A 127 -7.20 -7.82 1.41
CA GLN A 127 -6.73 -8.33 2.70
C GLN A 127 -7.69 -7.98 3.84
N SER A 128 -8.37 -6.83 3.77
CA SER A 128 -9.42 -6.47 4.72
C SER A 128 -10.59 -7.47 4.69
N ARG A 129 -10.91 -8.01 3.49
CA ARG A 129 -11.88 -9.10 3.25
C ARG A 129 -11.45 -10.39 3.90
N VAL A 130 -10.19 -10.75 3.70
CA VAL A 130 -9.61 -11.97 4.26
C VAL A 130 -9.63 -11.96 5.79
N VAL A 131 -9.35 -10.81 6.42
CA VAL A 131 -9.21 -10.71 7.89
C VAL A 131 -10.45 -10.17 8.60
N GLY A 132 -11.44 -9.69 7.85
CA GLY A 132 -12.75 -9.23 8.34
C GLY A 132 -12.73 -7.88 9.06
N VAL A 133 -12.18 -6.84 8.43
CA VAL A 133 -12.01 -5.48 9.05
C VAL A 133 -12.55 -4.31 8.22
N TYR A 134 -13.63 -4.53 7.47
CA TYR A 134 -14.32 -3.46 6.75
C TYR A 134 -14.87 -2.37 7.66
#